data_AF-A0A290XFB9-F1
#
_entry.id   AF-A0A290XFB9-F1
#
_cell.length_a   1.000
_cell.length_b   1.000
_cell.length_c   1.000
_cell.angle_alpha   90.00
_cell.angle_beta   90.00
_cell.angle_gamma   90.00
#
_symmetry.space_group_name_H-M   'P 1'
#
loop_
_entity.id
_entity.type
_entity.pdbx_description
1 polymer ?
#
loop_
_entity_poly.entity_id
_entity_poly.type
_entity_poly.pdbx_seq_one_letter_code
_entity_poly.pdbx_strand_id
1 'polypeptide(L)' 'MQHTGADVLEARVTELEMRLAFQEQTIGELNDALSQARLELSAQSGLLRRMMDDLRQARTVQFPDASEEPPPPHY' A
#
# COMPACT_ATOMS: atom_id res chain seq x y z
N MET A 1 -6.17 22.00 52.25
CA MET A 1 -5.77 20.59 52.04
C MET A 1 -4.45 20.61 51.27
N GLN A 2 -3.33 20.34 51.93
CA GLN A 2 -2.02 20.30 51.27
C GLN A 2 -1.95 18.99 50.47
N HIS A 3 -1.87 19.06 49.14
CA HIS A 3 -1.62 17.87 48.31
C HIS A 3 -0.17 17.44 48.53
N THR A 4 0.01 16.17 48.85
CA THR A 4 1.32 15.57 49.08
C THR A 4 2.04 15.41 47.73
N GLY A 5 3.38 15.38 47.72
CA GLY A 5 4.14 15.15 46.49
C GLY A 5 3.78 13.83 45.79
N ALA A 6 3.28 12.84 46.54
CA ALA A 6 2.73 11.59 46.02
C ALA A 6 1.45 11.81 45.19
N ASP A 7 0.52 12.64 45.66
CA ASP A 7 -0.76 12.90 44.98
C ASP A 7 -0.54 13.58 43.62
N VAL A 8 0.46 14.47 43.53
CA VAL A 8 0.83 15.14 42.26
C VAL A 8 1.43 14.13 41.28
N LEU A 9 2.24 13.19 41.76
CA LEU A 9 2.84 12.17 40.91
C LEU A 9 1.79 11.18 40.39
N GLU A 10 0.86 10.75 41.24
CA GLU A 10 -0.25 9.85 40.87
C GLU A 10 -1.15 10.48 39.80
N ALA A 11 -1.50 11.76 39.95
CA ALA A 11 -2.27 12.49 38.95
C ALA A 11 -1.55 12.54 37.58
N ARG A 12 -0.23 12.77 37.60
CA ARG A 12 0.57 12.81 36.38
C ARG A 12 0.72 11.44 35.72
N VAL A 13 0.88 10.38 36.51
CA VAL A 13 0.90 9.00 35.99
C VAL A 13 -0.43 8.66 35.34
N THR A 14 -1.56 8.97 35.99
CA THR A 14 -2.90 8.75 35.44
C THR A 14 -3.11 9.49 34.11
N GLU A 15 -2.65 10.74 34.01
CA GLU A 15 -2.71 11.50 32.75
C GLU A 15 -1.88 10.83 31.65
N LEU A 16 -0.66 10.39 31.98
CA LEU A 16 0.23 9.73 31.04
C LEU A 16 -0.34 8.39 30.57
N GLU A 17 -0.97 7.61 31.46
CA GLU A 17 -1.63 6.35 31.11
C GLU A 17 -2.81 6.57 30.16
N MET A 18 -3.66 7.57 30.42
CA MET A 18 -4.71 7.94 29.46
C MET A 18 -4.13 8.32 28.11
N ARG A 19 -3.12 9.21 28.09
CA ARG A 19 -2.46 9.63 26.84
C ARG A 19 -1.80 8.46 26.12
N LEU A 20 -1.23 7.51 26.85
CA LEU A 20 -0.64 6.30 26.27
C LEU A 20 -1.70 5.45 25.61
N ALA A 21 -2.83 5.18 26.29
CA ALA A 21 -3.92 4.40 25.73
C ALA A 21 -4.47 5.00 24.42
N PHE A 22 -4.65 6.33 24.36
CA PHE A 22 -5.06 7.01 23.13
C PHE A 22 -4.02 6.88 22.00
N GLN A 23 -2.73 6.95 22.34
CA GLN A 23 -1.66 6.78 21.35
C GLN A 23 -1.61 5.34 20.82
N GLU A 24 -1.78 4.34 21.68
CA GLU A 24 -1.83 2.94 21.28
C GLU A 24 -3.00 2.67 20.33
N GLN A 25 -4.18 3.21 20.63
CA GLN A 25 -5.33 3.15 19.73
C GLN A 25 -5.01 3.80 18.38
N THR A 26 -4.47 5.02 18.40
CA THR A 26 -4.11 5.77 17.17
C THR A 26 -3.11 4.99 16.32
N ILE A 27 -2.11 4.37 16.94
CA ILE A 27 -1.12 3.54 16.24
C ILE A 27 -1.79 2.33 15.59
N GLY A 28 -2.72 1.68 16.28
CA GLY A 28 -3.52 0.58 15.71
C GLY A 28 -4.27 1.02 14.45
N GLU A 29 -5.02 2.12 14.54
CA GLU A 29 -5.79 2.69 13.42
C GLU A 29 -4.89 3.05 12.23
N LEU A 30 -3.72 3.67 12.48
CA LEU A 30 -2.76 4.01 11.43
C LEU A 30 -2.16 2.77 10.76
N ASN A 31 -1.93 1.70 11.51
CA ASN A 31 -1.37 0.46 10.99
C ASN A 31 -2.38 -0.27 10.09
N ASP A 32 -3.65 -0.28 10.48
CA ASP A 32 -4.74 -0.81 9.67
C ASP A 32 -4.91 -0.02 8.36
N ALA A 33 -4.94 1.31 8.45
CA ALA A 33 -5.02 2.17 7.27
C ALA A 33 -3.83 1.99 6.32
N LEU A 34 -2.60 1.89 6.84
CA LEU A 34 -1.40 1.64 6.04
C LEU A 34 -1.45 0.27 5.36
N SER A 35 -1.93 -0.75 6.07
CA SER A 35 -2.07 -2.11 5.53
C SER A 35 -3.08 -2.15 4.38
N GLN A 36 -4.22 -1.47 4.53
CA GLN A 36 -5.22 -1.33 3.47
C GLN A 36 -4.63 -0.60 2.24
N ALA A 37 -3.95 0.52 2.44
CA ALA A 37 -3.31 1.26 1.36
C ALA A 37 -2.27 0.43 0.59
N ARG A 38 -1.50 -0.43 1.28
CA ARG A 38 -0.54 -1.35 0.64
C ARG A 38 -1.23 -2.39 -0.24
N LEU A 39 -2.36 -2.93 0.20
CA LEU A 39 -3.15 -3.88 -0.59
C LEU A 39 -3.70 -3.23 -1.85
N GLU A 40 -4.27 -2.03 -1.72
CA GLU A 40 -4.78 -1.26 -2.86
C GLU A 40 -3.67 -0.92 -3.87
N LEU A 41 -2.52 -0.47 -3.39
CA LEU A 41 -1.37 -0.18 -4.25
C LEU A 41 -0.88 -1.43 -5.01
N SER A 42 -0.86 -2.58 -4.33
CA SER A 42 -0.51 -3.86 -4.96
C SER A 42 -1.49 -4.22 -6.08
N ALA A 43 -2.79 -4.08 -5.83
CA ALA A 43 -3.83 -4.34 -6.82
C ALA A 43 -3.71 -3.39 -8.03
N GLN A 44 -3.55 -2.09 -7.79
CA GLN A 44 -3.37 -1.08 -8.84
C GLN A 44 -2.11 -1.36 -9.67
N SER A 45 -1.00 -1.70 -9.01
CA SER A 45 0.25 -2.07 -9.69
C SER A 45 0.06 -3.31 -10.59
N GLY A 46 -0.72 -4.30 -10.13
CA GLY A 46 -1.08 -5.47 -10.91
C GLY A 46 -1.91 -5.13 -12.15
N LEU A 47 -2.91 -4.25 -12.01
CA LEU A 47 -3.72 -3.77 -13.13
C LEU A 47 -2.87 -3.04 -14.16
N LEU A 48 -1.99 -2.13 -13.72
CA LEU A 48 -1.09 -1.39 -14.62
C LEU A 48 -0.18 -2.33 -15.41
N ARG A 49 0.38 -3.37 -14.78
CA ARG A 49 1.19 -4.37 -15.48
C ARG A 49 0.39 -5.09 -16.57
N ARG A 50 -0.82 -5.55 -16.25
CA ARG A 50 -1.71 -6.18 -17.25
C ARG A 50 -2.02 -5.25 -18.40
N MET A 51 -2.37 -4.00 -18.13
CA MET A 51 -2.63 -3.01 -19.19
C MET A 51 -1.40 -2.80 -20.08
N MET A 52 -0.19 -2.75 -19.52
CA MET A 52 1.04 -2.64 -20.30
C MET A 52 1.29 -3.88 -21.17
N ASP A 53 1.02 -5.07 -20.64
CA ASP A 53 1.17 -6.32 -21.40
C ASP A 53 0.13 -6.42 -22.53
N ASP A 54 -1.13 -6.06 -22.27
CA ASP A 54 -2.19 -6.00 -23.28
C ASP A 54 -1.83 -5.00 -24.40
N LEU A 55 -1.28 -3.83 -24.06
CA LEU A 55 -0.81 -2.84 -25.04
C LEU A 55 0.36 -3.37 -25.89
N ARG A 56 1.30 -4.12 -25.28
CA ARG A 56 2.38 -4.76 -26.02
C ARG A 56 1.85 -5.81 -26.99
N GLN A 57 0.92 -6.65 -26.55
CA GLN A 57 0.29 -7.67 -27.39
C GLN A 57 -0.49 -7.05 -28.55
N ALA A 58 -1.25 -5.98 -28.31
CA ALA A 58 -1.95 -5.25 -29.36
C ALA A 58 -0.97 -4.70 -30.42
N ARG A 59 0.19 -4.17 -29.98
CA ARG A 59 1.25 -3.70 -30.91
C ARG A 59 1.82 -4.82 -31.77
N THR A 60 2.10 -5.98 -31.19
CA THR A 60 2.64 -7.14 -31.95
C THR A 60 1.63 -7.69 -32.96
N VAL A 61 0.34 -7.69 -32.64
CA VAL A 61 -0.70 -8.13 -33.58
C VAL A 61 -0.86 -7.15 -34.76
N GLN A 62 -0.73 -5.85 -34.51
CA GLN A 62 -0.90 -4.84 -35.56
C GLN A 62 0.34 -4.68 -36.46
N PHE A 63 1.52 -5.05 -35.97
CA PHE A 63 2.78 -5.03 -36.71
C PHE A 63 3.57 -6.32 -36.44
N PRO A 64 3.19 -7.45 -37.07
CA PRO A 64 3.97 -8.68 -36.99
C PRO A 64 5.37 -8.46 -37.56
N ASP A 65 6.38 -9.07 -36.94
CA ASP A 65 7.76 -8.95 -37.39
C ASP A 65 7.90 -9.62 -38.77
N ALA A 66 8.45 -8.90 -39.76
CA ALA A 66 8.64 -9.40 -41.12
C ALA A 66 9.55 -10.64 -41.18
N SER A 67 10.31 -10.91 -40.11
CA SER A 67 11.12 -12.12 -39.96
C SER A 67 10.30 -13.38 -39.61
N GLU A 68 9.02 -13.26 -39.25
CA GLU A 68 8.10 -14.39 -38.99
C GLU A 68 7.27 -14.78 -40.22
N GLU A 69 7.38 -14.08 -41.36
CA GLU A 69 6.72 -14.50 -42.60
C GLU A 69 7.46 -15.68 -43.25
N PRO A 70 6.77 -16.79 -43.59
CA PRO A 70 7.38 -17.89 -44.32
C PRO A 70 7.90 -17.39 -45.68
N PRO A 71 9.08 -17.83 -46.13
CA PRO A 71 9.65 -17.39 -47.39
C PRO A 71 8.67 -17.66 -48.55
N PRO A 72 8.53 -16.73 -49.50
CA PRO A 72 7.54 -16.83 -50.55
C PRO A 72 7.75 -18.09 -51.40
N PRO A 73 6.68 -18.78 -51.83
CA PRO A 73 6.79 -19.97 -52.66
C PRO A 73 7.46 -19.64 -53.99
N HIS A 74 8.50 -20.40 -54.35
CA HIS A 74 9.11 -20.33 -55.67
C HIS A 74 8.20 -21.02 -56.69
N TYR A 75 7.75 -20.28 -57.72
CA TYR A 75 6.98 -20.77 -58.87
C TYR A 75 7.88 -21.01 -60.08
#